data_AF-F9P0A0-F1
#
_entry.id   AF-F9P0A0-F1
#
_cell.length_a   1.000
_cell.length_b   1.000
_cell.length_c   1.000
_cell.angle_alpha   90.00
_cell.angle_beta   90.00
_cell.angle_gamma   90.00
#
_symmetry.space_group_name_H-M   'P 1'
#
loop_
_entity.id
_entity.type
_entity.pdbx_description
1 polymer ?
#
loop_
_entity_poly.entity_id
_entity_poly.type
_entity_poly.pdbx_seq_one_letter_code
_entity_poly.pdbx_strand_id
1 'polypeptide(L)' 'MAAFKSMKDPVEVEFIKAHAGLDIGDTVIGMHVKHVQVPIRPVLREIGHAHVTALASRPKLIGGARAQYPEDFIRKS' A
#
# COMPACT_ATOMS: atom_id res chain seq x y z
N MET A 1 -11.52 -12.89 -12.78
CA MET A 1 -12.73 -12.09 -12.46
C MET A 1 -13.42 -12.54 -11.15
N ALA A 2 -12.68 -12.95 -10.11
CA ALA A 2 -13.31 -13.36 -8.85
C ALA A 2 -13.96 -12.17 -8.11
N ALA A 3 -13.25 -11.03 -8.02
CA ALA A 3 -13.74 -9.82 -7.36
C ALA A 3 -15.03 -9.27 -7.98
N PHE A 4 -15.09 -9.14 -9.31
CA PHE A 4 -16.28 -8.65 -10.01
C PHE A 4 -17.50 -9.56 -9.76
N LYS A 5 -17.30 -10.89 -9.70
CA LYS A 5 -18.40 -11.84 -9.44
C LYS A 5 -18.89 -11.83 -8.00
N SER A 6 -18.05 -11.46 -7.03
CA SER A 6 -18.38 -11.52 -5.60
C SER A 6 -18.94 -10.21 -5.04
N MET A 7 -18.73 -9.09 -5.72
CA MET A 7 -19.27 -7.78 -5.32
C MET A 7 -20.74 -7.63 -5.71
N LYS A 8 -21.52 -6.87 -4.93
CA LYS A 8 -22.96 -6.69 -5.13
C LYS A 8 -23.30 -5.91 -6.41
N ASP A 9 -22.56 -4.83 -6.68
CA ASP A 9 -22.78 -3.94 -7.82
C ASP A 9 -21.41 -3.38 -8.27
N PRO A 10 -20.57 -4.22 -8.91
CA PRO A 10 -19.21 -3.85 -9.25
C PRO A 10 -19.13 -2.87 -10.41
N VAL A 11 -18.18 -1.95 -10.33
CA VAL A 11 -17.79 -1.06 -11.44
C VAL A 11 -16.28 -1.08 -11.61
N GLU A 12 -15.83 -0.82 -12.83
CA GLU A 12 -14.43 -0.57 -13.12
C GLU A 12 -14.18 0.94 -13.18
N VAL A 13 -13.00 1.35 -12.72
CA VAL A 13 -12.56 2.76 -12.75
C VAL A 13 -11.14 2.81 -13.31
N GLU A 14 -10.82 3.88 -14.02
CA GLU A 14 -9.50 4.06 -14.61
C GLU A 14 -8.41 4.25 -13.54
N PHE A 15 -8.72 4.92 -12.43
CA PHE A 15 -7.75 5.19 -11.37
C PHE A 15 -8.35 5.16 -9.96
N ILE A 16 -7.55 4.69 -9.00
CA ILE A 16 -7.82 4.76 -7.56
C ILE A 16 -6.61 5.27 -6.78
N LYS A 17 -6.87 5.80 -5.58
CA LYS A 17 -5.83 6.18 -4.61
C LYS A 17 -6.10 5.53 -3.25
N ALA A 18 -5.45 4.41 -3.00
CA ALA A 18 -5.59 3.61 -1.79
C ALA A 18 -4.66 4.09 -0.67
N HIS A 19 -5.02 3.79 0.58
CA HIS A 19 -4.17 4.06 1.74
C HIS A 19 -3.08 2.99 1.94
N ALA A 20 -3.34 1.77 1.48
CA ALA A 20 -2.44 0.63 1.51
C ALA A 20 -2.79 -0.36 0.40
N GLY A 21 -1.89 -1.29 0.10
CA GLY A 21 -2.08 -2.34 -0.88
C GLY A 21 -1.21 -3.57 -0.59
N LEU A 22 -1.71 -4.73 -0.99
CA LEU A 22 -0.99 -6.01 -0.98
C LEU A 22 -0.80 -6.42 -2.44
N ASP A 23 0.45 -6.68 -2.81
CA ASP A 23 0.83 -7.14 -4.14
C ASP A 23 1.25 -8.61 -4.05
N ILE A 24 0.61 -9.46 -4.86
CA ILE A 24 0.84 -10.90 -4.90
C ILE A 24 1.32 -11.25 -6.30
N GLY A 25 2.57 -11.68 -6.42
CA GLY A 25 3.20 -11.99 -7.70
C GLY A 25 3.80 -10.77 -8.41
N ASP A 26 4.22 -9.76 -7.64
CA ASP A 26 5.00 -8.61 -8.14
C ASP A 26 4.32 -7.85 -9.31
N THR A 27 3.03 -7.58 -9.17
CA THR A 27 2.17 -6.93 -10.18
C THR A 27 2.32 -5.41 -10.25
N VAL A 28 3.13 -4.81 -9.37
CA VAL A 28 3.55 -3.40 -9.39
C VAL A 28 2.40 -2.42 -9.10
N ILE A 29 1.72 -2.60 -7.97
CA ILE A 29 0.54 -1.79 -7.58
C ILE A 29 0.86 -0.37 -7.08
N GLY A 30 2.14 0.03 -7.04
CA GLY A 30 2.59 1.27 -6.38
C GLY A 30 1.90 2.53 -6.89
N MET A 31 1.56 2.60 -8.18
CA MET A 31 0.86 3.75 -8.76
C MET A 31 -0.51 4.06 -8.11
N HIS A 32 -1.12 3.07 -7.46
CA HIS A 32 -2.43 3.20 -6.82
C HIS A 32 -2.34 3.57 -5.34
N VAL A 33 -1.15 3.57 -4.73
CA VAL A 33 -1.00 3.87 -3.29
C VAL A 33 -0.69 5.35 -3.09
N LYS A 34 -1.44 5.99 -2.18
CA LYS A 34 -1.29 7.40 -1.82
C LYS A 34 0.16 7.71 -1.44
N HIS A 35 0.69 8.79 -1.99
CA HIS A 35 2.00 9.31 -1.60
C HIS A 35 1.93 9.94 -0.19
N VAL A 36 2.87 9.69 0.74
CA VAL A 36 4.16 8.99 0.60
C VAL A 36 4.04 7.50 0.90
N GLN A 37 4.54 6.66 -0.01
CA GLN A 37 4.48 5.21 0.13
C GLN A 37 5.59 4.70 1.04
N VAL A 38 5.26 3.70 1.85
CA VAL A 38 6.19 3.00 2.75
C VAL A 38 6.05 1.49 2.51
N PRO A 39 7.14 0.80 2.11
CA PRO A 39 7.13 -0.65 1.99
C PRO A 39 7.00 -1.32 3.36
N ILE A 40 5.98 -2.15 3.50
CA ILE A 40 5.75 -2.99 4.67
C ILE A 40 6.35 -4.36 4.40
N ARG A 41 7.02 -4.94 5.39
CA ARG A 41 7.51 -6.32 5.31
C ARG A 41 6.42 -7.24 5.88
N PRO A 42 5.68 -8.00 5.06
CA PRO A 42 4.70 -8.93 5.57
C PRO A 42 5.38 -10.05 6.36
N VAL A 43 4.68 -10.59 7.36
CA VAL A 43 5.14 -11.79 8.09
C VAL A 43 5.15 -12.99 7.15
N LEU A 44 4.08 -13.15 6.35
CA LEU A 44 3.99 -14.15 5.28
C LEU A 44 4.48 -13.54 3.96
N ARG A 45 5.61 -14.03 3.44
CA ARG A 45 6.27 -13.46 2.25
C ARG A 45 5.87 -14.11 0.93
N GLU A 46 5.14 -15.22 0.99
CA GLU A 46 4.73 -15.97 -0.18
C GLU A 46 3.31 -16.53 0.02
N ILE A 47 2.51 -16.53 -1.04
CA ILE A 47 1.26 -17.30 -1.12
C ILE A 47 1.43 -18.28 -2.27
N GLY A 48 1.54 -19.57 -1.93
CA GLY A 48 2.03 -20.57 -2.88
C GLY A 48 3.46 -20.21 -3.31
N HIS A 49 3.67 -19.99 -4.61
CA HIS A 49 4.96 -19.56 -5.17
C HIS A 49 5.03 -18.06 -5.49
N ALA A 50 3.95 -17.32 -5.24
CA ALA A 50 3.90 -15.90 -5.54
C ALA A 50 4.45 -15.09 -4.37
N HIS A 51 5.39 -14.19 -4.65
CA HIS A 51 5.90 -13.24 -3.65
C HIS A 51 4.78 -12.33 -3.17
N VAL A 52 4.84 -11.98 -1.88
CA VAL A 52 3.91 -11.06 -1.25
C VAL A 52 4.69 -9.83 -0.79
N THR A 53 4.37 -8.70 -1.40
CA THR A 53 4.86 -7.38 -0.98
C THR A 53 3.70 -6.51 -0.56
N ALA A 54 3.95 -5.53 0.31
CA ALA A 54 2.90 -4.65 0.81
C ALA A 54 3.40 -3.21 0.87
N LEU A 55 2.47 -2.28 0.65
CA LEU A 55 2.69 -0.85 0.68
C LEU A 55 1.64 -0.22 1.57
N ALA A 56 2.02 0.74 2.39
CA ALA A 56 1.11 1.64 3.09
C ALA A 56 1.48 3.10 2.77
N SER A 57 0.59 4.03 3.09
CA SER A 57 0.83 5.46 2.92
C SER A 57 0.95 6.17 4.26
N ARG A 58 1.85 7.16 4.33
CA ARG A 58 1.96 8.09 5.45
C ARG A 58 1.81 9.55 5.01
N PRO A 59 1.45 10.48 5.91
CA PRO A 59 1.54 11.91 5.65
C PRO A 59 2.97 12.33 5.27
N LYS A 60 3.12 13.40 4.49
CA LYS A 60 4.43 14.02 4.25
C LYS A 60 4.99 14.59 5.55
N LEU A 61 6.26 14.34 5.82
CA LEU A 61 6.97 14.97 6.93
C LEU A 61 7.57 16.26 6.38
N ILE A 62 6.95 17.39 6.72
CA ILE A 62 7.33 18.71 6.24
C ILE A 62 7.70 19.56 7.45
N GLY A 63 8.82 20.27 7.37
CA GLY A 63 9.31 21.13 8.43
C GLY A 63 10.82 21.34 8.32
N GLY A 64 11.32 22.45 8.87
CA GLY A 64 12.74 22.78 8.87
C GLY A 64 13.54 22.00 9.93
N ALA A 65 14.77 22.43 10.18
CA ALA A 65 15.72 21.74 11.07
C ALA A 65 15.25 21.53 12.53
N ARG A 66 14.21 22.25 12.96
CA ARG A 66 13.64 22.16 14.33
C ARG A 66 12.31 21.41 14.39
N ALA A 67 11.85 20.84 13.28
CA ALA A 67 10.57 20.13 13.23
C ALA A 67 10.64 18.84 14.05
N GLN A 68 9.60 18.61 14.84
CA GLN A 68 9.39 17.37 15.58
C GLN A 68 8.18 16.66 14.97
N TYR A 69 8.28 15.34 14.85
CA TYR A 69 7.22 14.51 14.29
C TYR A 69 6.83 13.45 15.33
N PRO A 70 5.52 13.20 15.53
CA PRO A 70 5.07 12.08 16.34
C PRO A 70 5.64 10.74 15.87
N GLU A 71 5.69 9.77 16.77
CA GLU A 71 5.93 8.38 16.36
C GLU A 71 4.83 7.90 15.42
N ASP A 72 5.24 7.13 14.41
CA ASP A 72 4.38 6.53 13.41
C ASP A 72 4.83 5.07 13.25
N PHE A 73 3.96 4.13 13.58
CA PHE A 73 4.25 2.68 13.58
C PHE A 73 4.56 2.13 12.18
N ILE A 74 4.20 2.87 11.13
CA ILE A 74 4.47 2.50 9.74
C ILE A 74 5.81 3.07 9.28
N ARG A 75 6.37 4.04 10.00
CA ARG A 75 7.68 4.63 9.68
C ARG A 75 8.79 3.60 9.87
N LYS A 76 9.63 3.43 8.85
CA LYS A 76 10.91 2.75 9.03
C LYS A 76 11.80 3.63 9.93
N SER A 77 12.22 3.07 11.06
CA SER A 77 13.24 3.63 11.95
C SER A 77 14.54 3.87 11.20
#